data_AF-Q85FS1-F1
#
_entry.id   AF-Q85FS1-F1
#
_cell.length_a   1.000
_cell.length_b   1.000
_cell.length_c   1.000
_cell.angle_alpha   90.00
_cell.angle_beta   90.00
_cell.angle_gamma   90.00
#
_symmetry.space_group_name_H-M   'P 1'
#
loop_
_entity.id
_entity.type
_entity.pdbx_description
1 polymer ?
#
loop_
_entity_poly.entity_id
_entity_poly.type
_entity_poly.pdbx_seq_one_letter_code
_entity_poly.pdbx_strand_id
1 'polypeptide(L)'
;MQMISSILSILRFQAQIIVHLFHWRYPLMIKWQIAWIAEQSLSLCWIHSCFLGMVLCLQLAKELISLQATPMIGAILGLTLLRELSPVFTAILLTARVASSYTSELASMCVSEQFDALYLLQTHPFQLHIIPRYLACLIMLPLCTWFCFLTSLSASLFLACLAYGIPVNLFLTSLRSSLSLWDILTSLLKAMIFGALLALISCHYALITRGGSKQIAISTTRAVVHVLVLILAFDWLLSSCLLVFILLHKW
;
A
#
# COMPACT_ATOMS: atom_id res chain seq x y z
N MET A 1 23.81 18.68 4.57
CA MET A 1 22.80 19.75 4.48
C MET A 1 21.66 19.41 3.51
N GLN A 2 21.91 18.91 2.28
CA GLN A 2 20.85 18.59 1.30
C GLN A 2 19.79 17.57 1.77
N MET A 3 20.18 16.58 2.58
CA MET A 3 19.25 15.55 3.10
C MET A 3 18.31 16.09 4.20
N ILE A 4 18.78 17.06 4.98
CA ILE A 4 17.95 17.70 6.02
C ILE A 4 16.95 18.65 5.37
N SER A 5 17.37 19.39 4.34
CA SER A 5 16.45 20.25 3.57
C SER A 5 15.38 19.45 2.81
N SER A 6 15.69 18.27 2.30
CA SER A 6 14.69 17.42 1.65
C SER A 6 13.66 16.89 2.65
N ILE A 7 14.09 16.42 3.82
CA ILE A 7 13.18 15.98 4.90
C ILE A 7 12.29 17.13 5.36
N LEU A 8 12.85 18.32 5.58
CA LEU A 8 12.07 19.50 5.96
C LEU A 8 11.05 19.90 4.89
N SER A 9 11.40 19.76 3.61
CA SER A 9 10.50 20.05 2.50
C SER A 9 9.35 19.05 2.41
N ILE A 10 9.60 17.77 2.70
CA ILE A 10 8.58 16.72 2.77
C ILE A 10 7.62 17.01 3.93
N LEU A 11 8.15 17.32 5.12
CA LEU A 11 7.36 17.69 6.30
C LEU A 11 6.44 18.90 6.05
N ARG A 12 6.98 19.97 5.45
CA ARG A 12 6.19 21.15 5.05
C ARG A 12 5.10 20.79 4.05
N PHE A 13 5.40 19.91 3.10
CA PHE A 13 4.43 19.44 2.12
C PHE A 13 3.30 18.62 2.75
N GLN A 14 3.58 17.78 3.75
CA GLN A 14 2.52 17.07 4.49
C GLN A 14 1.60 18.06 5.20
N ALA A 15 2.16 19.08 5.86
CA ALA A 15 1.37 20.12 6.53
C ALA A 15 0.48 20.89 5.53
N GLN A 16 1.00 21.20 4.33
CA GLN A 16 0.22 21.84 3.27
C GLN A 16 -0.94 20.96 2.77
N ILE A 17 -0.72 19.64 2.63
CA ILE A 17 -1.78 18.69 2.28
C ILE A 17 -2.89 18.74 3.34
N ILE A 18 -2.55 18.66 4.63
CA ILE A 18 -3.53 18.67 5.73
C ILE A 18 -4.37 19.95 5.72
N VAL A 19 -3.73 21.11 5.55
CA VAL A 19 -4.44 22.41 5.51
C VAL A 19 -5.38 22.52 4.31
N HIS A 20 -4.94 22.07 3.13
CA HIS A 20 -5.77 22.13 1.92
C HIS A 20 -6.82 21.02 1.88
N LEU A 21 -6.63 19.90 2.60
CA LEU A 21 -7.63 18.85 2.78
C LEU A 21 -8.89 19.42 3.45
N PHE A 22 -8.72 20.32 4.41
CA PHE A 22 -9.81 20.92 5.17
C PHE A 22 -10.69 21.86 4.34
N HIS A 23 -10.15 22.47 3.29
CA HIS A 23 -10.85 23.43 2.42
C HIS A 23 -11.25 22.82 1.07
N TRP A 24 -11.36 21.49 0.99
CA TRP A 24 -11.53 20.76 -0.26
C TRP A 24 -12.93 20.91 -0.88
N ARG A 25 -12.99 21.18 -2.20
CA ARG A 25 -14.24 21.50 -2.93
C ARG A 25 -14.60 20.55 -4.09
N TYR A 26 -13.77 19.55 -4.44
CA TYR A 26 -13.93 18.74 -5.68
C TYR A 26 -13.99 17.21 -5.45
N PRO A 27 -15.09 16.65 -4.91
CA PRO A 27 -15.19 15.22 -4.59
C PRO A 27 -15.25 14.30 -5.83
N LEU A 28 -15.71 14.83 -6.97
CA LEU A 28 -15.87 14.05 -8.21
C LEU A 28 -14.54 13.50 -8.75
N MET A 29 -13.45 14.27 -8.61
CA MET A 29 -12.12 13.86 -9.09
C MET A 29 -11.56 12.64 -8.34
N ILE A 30 -11.95 12.45 -7.08
CA ILE A 30 -11.51 11.30 -6.27
C ILE A 30 -12.06 10.00 -6.86
N LYS A 31 -13.34 9.97 -7.25
CA LYS A 31 -13.97 8.78 -7.83
C LYS A 31 -13.26 8.31 -9.09
N TRP A 32 -12.88 9.26 -9.94
CA TRP A 32 -12.11 8.98 -11.17
C TRP A 32 -10.73 8.42 -10.86
N GLN A 33 -10.01 9.01 -9.90
CA GLN A 33 -8.68 8.52 -9.50
C GLN A 33 -8.74 7.12 -8.86
N ILE A 34 -9.75 6.86 -8.03
CA ILE A 34 -10.01 5.54 -7.44
C ILE A 34 -10.25 4.49 -8.54
N ALA A 35 -11.14 4.79 -9.50
CA ALA A 35 -11.43 3.89 -10.61
C ALA A 35 -10.18 3.59 -11.46
N TRP A 36 -9.38 4.63 -11.74
CA TRP A 36 -8.13 4.49 -12.49
C TRP A 36 -7.11 3.61 -11.76
N ILE A 37 -6.89 3.84 -10.46
CA ILE A 37 -5.99 2.98 -9.66
C ILE A 37 -6.51 1.54 -9.67
N ALA A 38 -7.82 1.34 -9.49
CA ALA A 38 -8.42 0.02 -9.42
C ALA A 38 -8.18 -0.77 -10.71
N GLU A 39 -8.47 -0.18 -11.87
CA GLU A 39 -8.28 -0.82 -13.17
C GLU A 39 -6.82 -1.24 -13.41
N GLN A 40 -5.87 -0.37 -13.06
CA GLN A 40 -4.45 -0.62 -13.29
C GLN A 40 -3.84 -1.64 -12.31
N SER A 41 -4.40 -1.78 -11.11
CA SER A 41 -3.79 -2.57 -10.03
C SER A 41 -4.48 -3.89 -9.74
N LEU A 42 -5.77 -4.04 -10.04
CA LEU A 42 -6.57 -5.18 -9.58
C LEU A 42 -6.15 -6.50 -10.23
N SER A 43 -5.79 -6.49 -11.52
CA SER A 43 -5.28 -7.67 -12.22
C SER A 43 -3.94 -8.15 -11.66
N LEU A 44 -3.01 -7.20 -11.43
CA LEU A 44 -1.71 -7.47 -10.81
C LEU A 44 -1.86 -7.99 -9.38
N CYS A 45 -2.75 -7.38 -8.60
CA CYS A 45 -3.07 -7.81 -7.24
C CYS A 45 -3.60 -9.25 -7.22
N TRP A 46 -4.56 -9.57 -8.10
CA TRP A 46 -5.17 -10.91 -8.17
C TRP A 46 -4.15 -12.00 -8.50
N ILE A 47 -3.35 -11.81 -9.56
CA ILE A 47 -2.35 -12.80 -9.99
C ILE A 47 -1.29 -12.98 -8.90
N HIS A 48 -0.72 -11.88 -8.39
CA HIS A 48 0.35 -11.95 -7.41
C HIS A 48 -0.10 -12.59 -6.09
N SER A 49 -1.25 -12.17 -5.55
CA SER A 49 -1.77 -12.69 -4.28
C SER A 49 -2.11 -14.18 -4.36
N CYS A 50 -2.63 -14.65 -5.49
CA CYS A 50 -2.91 -16.07 -5.72
C CYS A 50 -1.64 -16.92 -5.61
N PHE A 51 -0.60 -16.57 -6.37
CA PHE A 51 0.68 -17.28 -6.33
C PHE A 51 1.39 -17.13 -4.98
N LEU A 52 1.35 -15.95 -4.37
CA LEU A 52 1.93 -15.71 -3.05
C LEU A 52 1.30 -16.62 -2.00
N GLY A 53 -0.04 -16.73 -1.98
CA GLY A 53 -0.76 -17.65 -1.09
C GLY A 53 -0.36 -19.11 -1.31
N MET A 54 -0.33 -19.56 -2.57
CA MET A 54 0.07 -20.94 -2.88
C MET A 54 1.49 -21.26 -2.43
N VAL A 55 2.47 -20.40 -2.74
CA VAL A 55 3.88 -20.63 -2.37
C VAL A 55 4.04 -20.66 -0.85
N LEU A 56 3.40 -19.74 -0.13
CA LEU A 56 3.45 -19.71 1.33
C LEU A 56 2.78 -20.93 1.96
N CYS A 57 1.64 -21.37 1.42
CA CYS A 57 0.98 -22.58 1.86
C CYS A 57 1.87 -23.81 1.67
N LEU A 58 2.53 -23.93 0.52
CA LEU A 58 3.42 -25.05 0.23
C LEU A 58 4.60 -25.10 1.22
N GLN A 59 5.19 -23.95 1.52
CA GLN A 59 6.31 -23.87 2.46
C GLN A 59 5.88 -24.13 3.91
N LEU A 60 4.84 -23.43 4.39
CA LEU A 60 4.39 -23.53 5.78
C LEU A 60 3.76 -24.89 6.09
N ALA A 61 2.94 -25.45 5.19
CA ALA A 61 2.29 -26.72 5.44
C ALA A 61 3.32 -27.85 5.54
N LYS A 62 4.35 -27.85 4.68
CA LYS A 62 5.43 -28.84 4.73
C LYS A 62 6.13 -28.83 6.11
N GLU A 63 6.49 -27.66 6.62
CA GLU A 63 7.18 -27.54 7.91
C GLU A 63 6.25 -27.88 9.10
N LEU A 64 4.98 -27.51 9.05
CA LEU A 64 4.06 -27.81 10.16
C LEU A 64 3.64 -29.27 10.21
N ILE A 65 3.58 -29.96 9.06
CA ILE A 65 3.33 -31.40 9.02
C ILE A 65 4.50 -32.17 9.64
N SER A 66 5.75 -31.76 9.38
CA SER A 66 6.92 -32.43 9.97
C SER A 66 6.95 -32.28 11.50
N LEU A 67 6.42 -31.16 12.02
CA LEU A 67 6.27 -30.87 13.45
C LEU A 67 4.97 -31.45 14.07
N GLN A 68 4.18 -32.22 13.32
CA GLN A 68 2.88 -32.75 13.74
C GLN A 68 1.85 -31.66 14.16
N ALA A 69 2.04 -30.42 13.69
CA ALA A 69 1.24 -29.25 14.00
C ALA A 69 0.26 -28.88 12.86
N THR A 70 -0.30 -29.89 12.20
CA THR A 70 -1.28 -29.72 11.10
C THR A 70 -2.50 -28.83 11.43
N PRO A 71 -3.09 -28.86 12.66
CA PRO A 71 -4.23 -27.98 12.96
C PRO A 71 -3.85 -26.50 13.05
N MET A 72 -2.57 -26.13 13.10
CA MET A 72 -2.13 -24.75 13.20
C MET A 72 -1.87 -24.09 11.84
N ILE A 73 -1.92 -24.84 10.74
CA ILE A 73 -1.58 -24.35 9.40
C ILE A 73 -2.45 -23.15 9.01
N GLY A 74 -3.77 -23.27 9.14
CA GLY A 74 -4.70 -22.18 8.80
C GLY A 74 -4.50 -20.93 9.67
N ALA A 75 -4.20 -21.14 10.95
CA ALA A 75 -3.96 -20.05 11.90
C ALA A 75 -2.69 -19.25 11.56
N ILE A 76 -1.56 -19.95 11.41
CA ILE A 76 -0.25 -19.32 11.17
C ILE A 76 -0.25 -18.65 9.78
N LEU A 77 -0.81 -19.32 8.78
CA LEU A 77 -0.87 -18.78 7.43
C LEU A 77 -1.80 -17.55 7.36
N GLY A 78 -2.98 -17.60 7.99
CA GLY A 78 -3.89 -16.46 8.05
C GLY A 78 -3.28 -15.24 8.74
N LEU A 79 -2.62 -15.44 9.88
CA LEU A 79 -1.97 -14.36 10.62
C LEU A 79 -0.79 -13.74 9.87
N THR A 80 0.07 -14.56 9.25
CA THR A 80 1.23 -14.06 8.49
C THR A 80 0.81 -13.31 7.24
N LEU A 81 -0.19 -13.81 6.51
CA LEU A 81 -0.77 -13.12 5.38
C LEU A 81 -1.40 -11.79 5.78
N LEU A 82 -2.16 -11.75 6.87
CA LEU A 82 -2.93 -10.57 7.23
C LEU A 82 -2.06 -9.45 7.83
N ARG A 83 -1.16 -9.78 8.76
CA ARG A 83 -0.40 -8.78 9.52
C ARG A 83 0.78 -8.20 8.74
N GLU A 84 1.40 -9.00 7.89
CA GLU A 84 2.66 -8.62 7.24
C GLU A 84 2.58 -8.68 5.73
N LEU A 85 2.34 -9.88 5.17
CA LEU A 85 2.60 -10.10 3.75
C LEU A 85 1.60 -9.35 2.86
N SER A 86 0.30 -9.42 3.13
CA SER A 86 -0.71 -8.72 2.33
C SER A 86 -0.48 -7.20 2.28
N PRO A 87 -0.38 -6.47 3.42
CA PRO A 87 -0.21 -5.02 3.36
C PRO A 87 1.13 -4.58 2.72
N VAL A 88 2.22 -5.32 2.95
CA VAL A 88 3.53 -4.97 2.39
C VAL A 88 3.60 -5.25 0.89
N PHE A 89 3.22 -6.44 0.45
CA PHE A 89 3.32 -6.81 -0.97
C PHE A 89 2.39 -5.98 -1.84
N THR A 90 1.16 -5.71 -1.38
CA THR A 90 0.26 -4.80 -2.11
C THR A 90 0.82 -3.39 -2.23
N ALA A 91 1.42 -2.85 -1.17
CA ALA A 91 2.05 -1.54 -1.20
C ALA A 91 3.23 -1.48 -2.17
N ILE A 92 4.06 -2.52 -2.23
CA ILE A 92 5.18 -2.63 -3.19
C ILE A 92 4.66 -2.67 -4.64
N LEU A 93 3.63 -3.49 -4.92
CA LEU A 93 3.04 -3.61 -6.26
C LEU A 93 2.42 -2.29 -6.73
N LEU A 94 1.63 -1.65 -5.86
CA LEU A 94 1.00 -0.36 -6.15
C LEU A 94 2.05 0.74 -6.32
N THR A 95 3.14 0.71 -5.55
CA THR A 95 4.26 1.65 -5.73
C THR A 95 4.86 1.53 -7.12
N ALA A 96 5.10 0.32 -7.62
CA ALA A 96 5.70 0.13 -8.94
C ALA A 96 4.87 0.77 -10.08
N ARG A 97 3.54 0.70 -10.01
CA ARG A 97 2.63 1.20 -11.05
C ARG A 97 2.12 2.61 -10.81
N VAL A 98 1.61 2.90 -9.62
CA VAL A 98 0.92 4.16 -9.29
C VAL A 98 1.92 5.27 -8.96
N ALA A 99 3.01 4.98 -8.26
CA ALA A 99 3.99 6.02 -7.95
C ALA A 99 4.68 6.52 -9.23
N SER A 100 5.03 5.60 -10.15
CA SER A 100 5.68 5.93 -11.42
C SER A 100 4.77 6.73 -12.37
N SER A 101 3.48 6.39 -12.45
CA SER A 101 2.52 7.16 -13.25
C SER A 101 2.23 8.52 -12.64
N TYR A 102 2.03 8.59 -11.32
CA TYR A 102 1.71 9.85 -10.66
C TYR A 102 2.86 10.83 -10.73
N THR A 103 4.09 10.34 -10.53
CA THR A 103 5.29 11.16 -10.65
C THR A 103 5.50 11.67 -12.07
N SER A 104 5.36 10.82 -13.09
CA SER A 104 5.61 11.22 -14.48
C SER A 104 4.57 12.22 -14.99
N GLU A 105 3.29 12.02 -14.66
CA GLU A 105 2.20 12.93 -15.03
C GLU A 105 2.33 14.29 -14.35
N LEU A 106 2.59 14.33 -13.04
CA LEU A 106 2.73 15.61 -12.34
C LEU A 106 4.01 16.34 -12.78
N ALA A 107 5.10 15.60 -12.97
CA ALA A 107 6.35 16.17 -13.44
C ALA A 107 6.22 16.75 -14.85
N SER A 108 5.50 16.09 -15.76
CA SER A 108 5.26 16.62 -17.10
C SER A 108 4.42 17.91 -17.06
N MET A 109 3.41 17.97 -16.20
CA MET A 109 2.62 19.18 -15.96
C MET A 109 3.47 20.32 -15.36
N CYS A 110 4.40 20.02 -14.45
CA CYS A 110 5.31 21.01 -13.88
C CYS A 110 6.32 21.54 -14.92
N VAL A 111 6.88 20.66 -15.75
CA VAL A 111 7.87 21.04 -16.77
C VAL A 111 7.23 21.83 -17.92
N SER A 112 5.96 21.56 -18.24
CA SER A 112 5.21 22.29 -19.27
C SER A 112 4.49 23.54 -18.76
N GLU A 113 4.82 24.01 -17.55
CA GLU A 113 4.26 25.23 -16.92
C GLU A 113 2.72 25.20 -16.78
N GLN A 114 2.10 24.02 -16.84
CA GLN A 114 0.64 23.88 -16.70
C GLN A 114 0.17 24.24 -15.28
N PHE A 115 1.01 24.02 -14.27
CA PHE A 115 0.75 24.48 -12.91
C PHE A 115 0.64 26.01 -12.83
N ASP A 116 1.55 26.73 -13.50
CA ASP A 116 1.58 28.19 -13.49
C ASP A 116 0.41 28.77 -14.28
N ALA A 117 0.01 28.13 -15.38
CA ALA A 117 -1.20 28.47 -16.12
C ALA A 117 -2.47 28.36 -15.26
N LEU A 118 -2.58 27.34 -14.40
CA LEU A 118 -3.73 27.20 -13.48
C LEU A 118 -3.77 28.32 -12.43
N TYR A 119 -2.62 28.78 -11.95
CA TYR A 119 -2.55 29.94 -11.05
C TYR A 119 -3.03 31.23 -11.74
N LEU A 120 -2.71 31.42 -13.04
CA LEU A 120 -3.22 32.56 -13.82
C LEU A 120 -4.75 32.52 -13.99
N LEU A 121 -5.34 31.32 -14.04
CA LEU A 121 -6.79 31.12 -14.10
C LEU A 121 -7.48 31.20 -12.72
N GLN A 122 -6.78 31.65 -11.67
CA GLN A 122 -7.28 31.72 -10.29
C GLN A 122 -7.74 30.37 -9.73
N THR A 123 -7.19 29.27 -10.25
CA THR A 123 -7.47 27.91 -9.76
C THR A 123 -6.24 27.37 -9.04
N HIS A 124 -6.43 26.76 -7.86
CA HIS A 124 -5.32 26.18 -7.11
C HIS A 124 -5.00 24.77 -7.64
N PRO A 125 -3.89 24.56 -8.36
CA PRO A 125 -3.57 23.28 -8.98
C PRO A 125 -3.33 22.17 -7.95
N PHE A 126 -2.87 22.55 -6.74
CA PHE A 126 -2.71 21.65 -5.62
C PHE A 126 -4.02 20.96 -5.23
N GLN A 127 -5.12 21.74 -5.23
CA GLN A 127 -6.46 21.22 -4.93
C GLN A 127 -7.08 20.44 -6.09
N LEU A 128 -6.52 20.50 -7.29
CA LEU A 128 -7.09 19.78 -8.44
C LEU A 128 -6.35 18.47 -8.72
N HIS A 129 -5.03 18.44 -8.52
CA HIS A 129 -4.21 17.29 -8.90
C HIS A 129 -3.61 16.52 -7.74
N ILE A 130 -3.21 17.17 -6.64
CA ILE A 130 -2.42 16.51 -5.59
C ILE A 130 -3.30 15.79 -4.57
N ILE A 131 -4.26 16.48 -3.97
CA ILE A 131 -5.10 15.86 -2.92
C ILE A 131 -6.14 14.84 -3.41
N PRO A 132 -6.66 14.84 -4.66
CA PRO A 132 -7.52 13.73 -5.08
C PRO A 132 -6.70 12.45 -5.22
N ARG A 133 -5.44 12.54 -5.67
CA ARG A 133 -4.49 11.42 -5.73
C ARG A 133 -4.10 10.93 -4.34
N TYR A 134 -3.85 11.85 -3.41
CA TYR A 134 -3.57 11.50 -2.01
C TYR A 134 -4.72 10.73 -1.37
N LEU A 135 -5.95 11.24 -1.47
CA LEU A 135 -7.15 10.59 -0.95
C LEU A 135 -7.45 9.28 -1.67
N ALA A 136 -7.27 9.22 -2.99
CA ALA A 136 -7.46 7.99 -3.75
C ALA A 136 -6.49 6.90 -3.31
N CYS A 137 -5.19 7.18 -3.13
CA CYS A 137 -4.23 6.20 -2.62
C CYS A 137 -4.53 5.76 -1.19
N LEU A 138 -4.94 6.70 -0.32
CA LEU A 138 -5.27 6.42 1.08
C LEU A 138 -6.47 5.44 1.21
N ILE A 139 -7.43 5.51 0.29
CA ILE A 139 -8.59 4.61 0.26
C ILE A 139 -8.31 3.34 -0.55
N MET A 140 -7.60 3.44 -1.68
CA MET A 140 -7.39 2.30 -2.57
C MET A 140 -6.44 1.27 -2.01
N LEU A 141 -5.38 1.68 -1.30
CA LEU A 141 -4.45 0.72 -0.73
C LEU A 141 -5.13 -0.26 0.23
N PRO A 142 -5.83 0.15 1.30
CA PRO A 142 -6.49 -0.80 2.19
C PRO A 142 -7.49 -1.72 1.47
N LEU A 143 -8.24 -1.21 0.49
CA LEU A 143 -9.16 -2.01 -0.31
C LEU A 143 -8.42 -3.10 -1.12
N CYS A 144 -7.33 -2.74 -1.80
CA CYS A 144 -6.50 -3.69 -2.52
C CYS A 144 -5.83 -4.71 -1.58
N THR A 145 -5.43 -4.30 -0.36
CA THR A 145 -4.83 -5.20 0.62
C THR A 145 -5.81 -6.25 1.11
N TRP A 146 -7.06 -5.84 1.36
CA TRP A 146 -8.12 -6.74 1.76
C TRP A 146 -8.45 -7.74 0.64
N PHE A 147 -8.54 -7.24 -0.59
CA PHE A 147 -8.73 -8.08 -1.76
C PHE A 147 -7.61 -9.12 -1.91
N CYS A 148 -6.34 -8.70 -1.79
CA CYS A 148 -5.18 -9.60 -1.85
C CYS A 148 -5.16 -10.62 -0.71
N PHE A 149 -5.60 -10.24 0.49
CA PHE A 149 -5.71 -11.17 1.60
C PHE A 149 -6.74 -12.27 1.30
N LEU A 150 -7.92 -11.91 0.81
CA LEU A 150 -8.98 -12.88 0.49
C LEU A 150 -8.57 -13.84 -0.63
N THR A 151 -7.93 -13.34 -1.68
CA THR A 151 -7.48 -14.15 -2.83
C THR A 151 -6.29 -15.05 -2.46
N SER A 152 -5.35 -14.56 -1.66
CA SER A 152 -4.23 -15.39 -1.17
C SER A 152 -4.70 -16.49 -0.22
N LEU A 153 -5.67 -16.19 0.66
CA LEU A 153 -6.26 -17.16 1.58
C LEU A 153 -7.03 -18.25 0.82
N SER A 154 -7.84 -17.88 -0.18
CA SER A 154 -8.59 -18.86 -0.98
C SER A 154 -7.65 -19.76 -1.80
N ALA A 155 -6.60 -19.19 -2.40
CA ALA A 155 -5.57 -19.95 -3.10
C ALA A 155 -4.80 -20.90 -2.18
N SER A 156 -4.50 -20.46 -0.96
CA SER A 156 -3.84 -21.30 0.07
C SER A 156 -4.73 -22.46 0.51
N LEU A 157 -6.02 -22.21 0.75
CA LEU A 157 -6.99 -23.24 1.13
C LEU A 157 -7.13 -24.29 0.02
N PHE A 158 -7.22 -23.84 -1.24
CA PHE A 158 -7.27 -24.73 -2.40
C PHE A 158 -6.04 -25.64 -2.46
N LEU A 159 -4.84 -25.07 -2.30
CA LEU A 159 -3.59 -25.84 -2.32
C LEU A 159 -3.49 -26.79 -1.11
N ALA A 160 -3.85 -26.34 0.09
CA ALA A 160 -3.82 -27.15 1.31
C ALA A 160 -4.69 -28.42 1.19
N CYS A 161 -5.87 -28.27 0.58
CA CYS A 161 -6.78 -29.38 0.34
C CYS A 161 -6.23 -30.35 -0.71
N LEU A 162 -5.70 -29.84 -1.83
CA LEU A 162 -5.23 -30.66 -2.95
C LEU A 162 -3.89 -31.35 -2.69
N ALA A 163 -2.90 -30.61 -2.18
CA ALA A 163 -1.53 -31.10 -2.05
C ALA A 163 -1.32 -31.90 -0.76
N TYR A 164 -1.99 -31.53 0.34
CA TYR A 164 -1.78 -32.11 1.67
C TYR A 164 -3.00 -32.84 2.23
N GLY A 165 -4.13 -32.86 1.52
CA GLY A 165 -5.34 -33.54 1.97
C GLY A 165 -5.95 -32.94 3.25
N ILE A 166 -5.64 -31.68 3.57
CA ILE A 166 -6.12 -31.03 4.79
C ILE A 166 -7.62 -30.70 4.62
N PRO A 167 -8.50 -31.14 5.53
CA PRO A 167 -9.92 -30.87 5.38
C PRO A 167 -10.20 -29.37 5.55
N VAL A 168 -11.02 -28.83 4.63
CA VAL A 168 -11.39 -27.40 4.57
C VAL A 168 -11.91 -26.88 5.92
N ASN A 169 -12.71 -27.68 6.63
CA ASN A 169 -13.28 -27.29 7.91
C ASN A 169 -12.19 -27.07 8.99
N LEU A 170 -11.16 -27.91 9.02
CA LEU A 170 -10.03 -27.76 9.96
C LEU A 170 -9.21 -26.50 9.66
N PHE A 171 -8.99 -26.21 8.37
CA PHE A 171 -8.31 -24.98 7.97
C PHE A 171 -9.10 -23.72 8.35
N LEU A 172 -10.40 -23.69 8.06
CA LEU A 172 -11.23 -22.52 8.37
C LEU A 172 -11.47 -22.32 9.87
N THR A 173 -11.63 -23.40 10.63
CA THR A 173 -11.81 -23.32 12.09
C THR A 173 -10.54 -22.81 12.78
N SER A 174 -9.35 -23.28 12.37
CA SER A 174 -8.07 -22.78 12.90
C SER A 174 -7.79 -21.32 12.50
N LEU A 175 -8.16 -20.93 11.29
CA LEU A 175 -8.07 -19.55 10.84
C LEU A 175 -9.01 -18.64 11.65
N ARG A 176 -10.26 -19.05 11.85
CA ARG A 176 -11.25 -18.27 12.61
C ARG A 176 -10.91 -18.14 14.09
N SER A 177 -10.30 -19.16 14.71
CA SER A 177 -9.95 -19.11 16.13
C SER A 177 -8.75 -18.20 16.44
N SER A 178 -7.92 -17.92 15.43
CA SER A 178 -6.70 -17.12 15.58
C SER A 178 -6.84 -15.68 15.10
N LEU A 179 -7.69 -15.42 14.10
CA LEU A 179 -7.92 -14.07 13.59
C LEU A 179 -8.80 -13.25 14.53
N SER A 180 -8.27 -12.13 15.00
CA SER A 180 -9.04 -11.13 15.73
C SER A 180 -9.47 -9.97 14.83
N LEU A 181 -10.58 -9.30 15.19
CA LEU A 181 -11.00 -8.06 14.52
C LEU A 181 -9.95 -6.96 14.62
N TRP A 182 -9.17 -6.95 15.70
CA TRP A 182 -8.05 -6.03 15.91
C TRP A 182 -6.94 -6.22 14.89
N ASP A 183 -6.64 -7.47 14.50
CA ASP A 183 -5.64 -7.74 13.47
C ASP A 183 -6.07 -7.16 12.12
N ILE A 184 -7.35 -7.31 11.77
CA ILE A 184 -7.91 -6.77 10.52
C ILE A 184 -7.83 -5.24 10.51
N LEU A 185 -8.25 -4.59 11.60
CA LEU A 185 -8.24 -3.12 11.67
C LEU A 185 -6.81 -2.56 11.61
N THR A 186 -5.88 -3.19 12.31
CA THR A 186 -4.49 -2.73 12.34
C THR A 186 -3.78 -2.94 11.00
N SER A 187 -4.04 -4.04 10.29
CA SER A 187 -3.48 -4.26 8.94
C SER A 187 -4.02 -3.27 7.91
N LEU A 188 -5.32 -2.95 7.97
CA LEU A 188 -5.93 -1.93 7.11
C LEU A 188 -5.38 -0.54 7.41
N LEU A 189 -5.18 -0.19 8.69
CA LEU A 189 -4.59 1.09 9.08
C LEU A 189 -3.14 1.20 8.59
N LYS A 190 -2.36 0.12 8.70
CA LYS A 190 -1.00 0.03 8.15
C LYS A 190 -0.99 0.27 6.63
N ALA A 191 -1.91 -0.37 5.91
CA ALA A 191 -2.09 -0.13 4.48
C ALA A 191 -2.47 1.32 4.13
N MET A 192 -3.33 1.97 4.93
CA MET A 192 -3.66 3.39 4.75
C MET A 192 -2.43 4.28 4.87
N ILE A 193 -1.55 4.01 5.85
CA ILE A 193 -0.29 4.74 6.02
C ILE A 193 0.62 4.55 4.82
N PHE A 194 0.73 3.33 4.29
CA PHE A 194 1.49 3.07 3.06
C PHE A 194 0.94 3.86 1.86
N GLY A 195 -0.39 4.00 1.76
CA GLY A 195 -1.01 4.79 0.69
C GLY A 195 -0.77 6.28 0.81
N ALA A 196 -0.79 6.80 2.03
CA ALA A 196 -0.41 8.17 2.32
C ALA A 196 1.07 8.42 1.93
N LEU A 197 1.99 7.53 2.35
CA LEU A 197 3.41 7.64 2.00
C LEU A 197 3.63 7.61 0.49
N LEU A 198 3.03 6.66 -0.20
CA LEU A 198 3.12 6.52 -1.66
C LEU A 198 2.74 7.82 -2.36
N ALA A 199 1.53 8.34 -2.10
CA ALA A 199 1.06 9.55 -2.76
C ALA A 199 1.91 10.77 -2.42
N LEU A 200 2.32 10.89 -1.15
CA LEU A 200 3.05 12.04 -0.66
C LEU A 200 4.43 12.17 -1.28
N ILE A 201 5.20 11.07 -1.28
CA ILE A 201 6.55 11.04 -1.86
C ILE A 201 6.45 11.21 -3.39
N SER A 202 5.46 10.56 -4.02
CA SER A 202 5.27 10.65 -5.48
C SER A 202 4.99 12.09 -5.92
N CYS A 203 4.05 12.77 -5.26
CA CYS A 203 3.73 14.16 -5.57
C CYS A 203 4.89 15.10 -5.24
N HIS A 204 5.63 14.86 -4.16
CA HIS A 204 6.78 15.67 -3.77
C HIS A 204 7.90 15.62 -4.81
N TYR A 205 8.31 14.43 -5.25
CA TYR A 205 9.32 14.28 -6.29
C TYR A 205 8.89 14.89 -7.62
N ALA A 206 7.61 14.83 -7.94
CA ALA A 206 7.09 15.45 -9.15
C ALA A 206 7.22 16.98 -9.13
N LEU A 207 6.87 17.64 -8.03
CA LEU A 207 6.90 19.11 -7.93
C LEU A 207 8.30 19.72 -7.94
N ILE A 208 9.31 18.95 -7.51
CA ILE A 208 10.71 19.40 -7.48
C ILE A 208 11.40 19.16 -8.83
N THR A 209 10.77 18.42 -9.74
CA THR A 209 11.35 18.20 -11.07
C THR A 209 11.47 19.49 -11.88
N ARG A 210 12.65 19.67 -12.48
CA ARG A 210 12.96 20.80 -13.36
C ARG A 210 13.80 20.30 -14.53
N GLY A 211 13.64 20.89 -15.71
CA GLY A 211 14.35 20.49 -16.92
C GLY A 211 13.52 19.60 -17.83
N GLY A 212 14.15 18.82 -18.71
CA GLY A 212 13.48 18.07 -19.77
C GLY A 212 13.03 16.64 -19.42
N SER A 213 12.59 15.89 -20.44
CA SER A 213 12.07 14.51 -20.33
C SER A 213 13.01 13.54 -19.61
N LYS A 214 14.33 13.70 -19.75
CA LYS A 214 15.33 12.91 -19.02
C LYS A 214 15.21 13.07 -17.50
N GLN A 215 14.95 14.29 -17.02
CA GLN A 215 14.83 14.52 -15.58
C GLN A 215 13.52 13.95 -15.01
N ILE A 216 12.46 13.92 -15.82
CA ILE A 216 11.19 13.27 -15.47
C ILE A 216 11.45 11.78 -15.17
N ALA A 217 12.13 11.07 -16.05
CA ALA A 217 12.46 9.65 -15.84
C ALA A 217 13.38 9.41 -14.62
N ILE A 218 14.33 10.31 -14.34
CA ILE A 218 15.19 10.21 -13.15
C ILE A 218 14.37 10.44 -11.87
N SER A 219 13.43 11.37 -11.89
CA SER A 219 12.59 11.64 -10.73
C SER A 219 11.60 10.52 -10.42
N THR A 220 11.03 9.89 -11.46
CA THR A 220 10.06 8.80 -11.30
C THR A 220 10.74 7.59 -10.68
N THR A 221 11.92 7.22 -11.17
CA THR A 221 12.72 6.12 -10.62
C THR A 221 13.16 6.41 -9.18
N ARG A 222 13.63 7.63 -8.88
CA ARG A 222 13.96 8.02 -7.50
C ARG A 222 12.74 7.96 -6.58
N ALA A 223 11.60 8.47 -7.00
CA ALA A 223 10.38 8.44 -6.21
C ALA A 223 9.97 7.00 -5.86
N VAL A 224 9.96 6.09 -6.83
CA VAL A 224 9.65 4.67 -6.61
C VAL A 224 10.60 4.04 -5.58
N VAL A 225 11.92 4.24 -5.72
CA VAL A 225 12.90 3.70 -4.77
C VAL A 225 12.68 4.26 -3.36
N HIS A 226 12.44 5.57 -3.23
CA HIS A 226 12.20 6.19 -1.92
C HIS A 226 10.90 5.72 -1.29
N VAL A 227 9.83 5.56 -2.06
CA VAL A 227 8.57 4.98 -1.56
C VAL A 227 8.79 3.56 -1.06
N LEU A 228 9.49 2.71 -1.81
CA LEU A 228 9.76 1.31 -1.41
C LEU A 228 10.56 1.24 -0.10
N VAL A 229 11.64 2.03 0.01
CA VAL A 229 12.47 2.07 1.23
C VAL A 229 11.64 2.57 2.42
N LEU A 230 10.81 3.59 2.24
CA LEU A 230 9.99 4.14 3.32
C LEU A 230 8.86 3.19 3.71
N ILE A 231 8.23 2.47 2.78
CA ILE A 231 7.26 1.43 3.11
C ILE A 231 7.91 0.37 4.00
N LEU A 232 9.08 -0.16 3.64
CA LEU A 232 9.77 -1.18 4.44
C LEU A 232 10.24 -0.65 5.81
N ALA A 233 10.70 0.61 5.88
CA ALA A 233 11.08 1.21 7.15
C ALA A 233 9.88 1.42 8.07
N PHE A 234 8.76 1.94 7.54
CA PHE A 234 7.53 2.12 8.29
C PHE A 234 6.85 0.80 8.64
N ASP A 235 7.00 -0.22 7.81
CA ASP A 235 6.54 -1.58 8.09
C ASP A 235 7.12 -2.10 9.41
N TRP A 236 8.45 -2.05 9.52
CA TRP A 236 9.15 -2.46 10.74
C TRP A 236 8.74 -1.62 11.97
N LEU A 237 8.63 -0.30 11.81
CA LEU A 237 8.21 0.61 12.89
C LEU A 237 6.79 0.30 13.38
N LEU A 238 5.84 0.13 12.45
CA LEU A 238 4.44 -0.13 12.78
C LEU A 238 4.26 -1.52 13.38
N SER A 239 4.92 -2.54 12.85
CA SER A 239 4.87 -3.89 13.42
C SER A 239 5.47 -3.93 14.83
N SER A 240 6.58 -3.24 15.06
CA SER A 240 7.20 -3.13 16.40
C SER A 240 6.26 -2.44 17.40
N CYS A 241 5.65 -1.33 17.01
CA CYS A 241 4.70 -0.59 17.85
C CYS A 241 3.46 -1.44 18.19
N LEU A 242 2.91 -2.14 17.20
CA LEU A 242 1.75 -3.01 17.36
C LEU A 242 2.04 -4.17 18.30
N LEU A 243 3.23 -4.78 18.21
CA LEU A 243 3.63 -5.88 19.08
C LEU A 243 3.73 -5.41 20.54
N VAL A 244 4.33 -4.24 20.79
CA VAL A 244 4.38 -3.62 22.12
C VAL A 244 2.98 -3.34 22.67
N PHE A 245 2.08 -2.81 21.83
CA PHE A 245 0.70 -2.53 22.24
C PHE A 245 -0.07 -3.81 22.64
N ILE A 246 0.09 -4.89 21.87
CA ILE A 246 -0.53 -6.19 22.19
C ILE A 246 0.03 -6.76 23.49
N LEU A 247 1.34 -6.63 23.72
CA LEU A 247 1.95 -7.08 24.98
C LEU A 247 1.40 -6.29 26.17
N LEU A 248 1.26 -4.97 26.07
CA LEU A 248 0.76 -4.12 27.15
C LEU A 248 -0.71 -4.38 27.52
N HIS A 249 -1.54 -4.86 26.59
CA HIS A 249 -2.96 -5.12 26.86
C HIS A 249 -3.27 -6.56 27.28
N LYS A 250 -2.28 -7.46 27.23
CA LYS A 250 -2.40 -8.85 27.71
C LYS A 250 -2.00 -9.04 29.19
N TRP A 251 -1.60 -7.97 29.87
CA TRP A 251 -1.34 -7.89 31.31
C TRP A 251 -2.26 -6.86 31.95
#